data_AF-A0A7R6SXS0-F1
#
_entry.id   AF-A0A7R6SXS0-F1
#
_cell.length_a   1.000
_cell.length_b   1.000
_cell.length_c   1.000
_cell.angle_alpha   90.00
_cell.angle_beta   90.00
_cell.angle_gamma   90.00
#
_symmetry.space_group_name_H-M   'P 1'
#
loop_
_entity.id
_entity.type
_entity.pdbx_description
1 polymer ?
#
loop_
_entity_poly.entity_id
_entity_poly.type
_entity_poly.pdbx_seq_one_letter_code
_entity_poly.pdbx_strand_id
1 'polypeptide(L)'
;MEIKGFVIDASSMIILDKAGAMGVLSSHVPLISTVSIKKEFEEKSEPKEWFKNIKWRDTKSAGDKSIQSLIIRNLNFALLSDDFKLLEYAENHNKPYTSAIAIPAFLYLNEVIHKETAIILFERIHEIGYYSDKVISLAWSFFDRNLAPEWF
;
A
#
# COMPACT_ATOMS: atom_id res chain seq x y z
N MET A 1 9.40 8.41 -14.47
CA MET A 1 9.96 7.12 -14.01
C MET A 1 8.78 6.21 -13.77
N GLU A 2 8.70 5.09 -14.46
CA GLU A 2 7.54 4.18 -14.35
C GLU A 2 7.58 3.42 -13.02
N ILE A 3 6.51 3.50 -12.23
CA ILE A 3 6.38 2.78 -10.96
C ILE A 3 5.95 1.34 -11.26
N LYS A 4 6.74 0.36 -10.81
CA LYS A 4 6.54 -1.07 -11.05
C LYS A 4 5.69 -1.78 -9.98
N GLY A 5 5.38 -1.11 -8.88
CA GLY A 5 4.63 -1.69 -7.77
C GLY A 5 4.94 -1.01 -6.44
N PHE A 6 4.65 -1.71 -5.33
CA PHE A 6 4.77 -1.16 -3.98
C PHE A 6 5.77 -1.89 -3.08
N VAL A 7 6.57 -1.12 -2.34
CA VAL A 7 7.13 -1.54 -1.06
C VAL A 7 6.04 -1.37 -0.03
N ILE A 8 5.65 -2.43 0.65
CA ILE A 8 4.51 -2.41 1.59
C ILE A 8 4.96 -2.84 3.00
N ASP A 9 4.47 -2.15 4.02
CA ASP A 9 4.73 -2.44 5.44
C ASP A 9 3.60 -3.27 6.09
N ALA A 10 3.73 -3.58 7.38
CA ALA A 10 2.70 -4.35 8.10
C ALA A 10 1.38 -3.57 8.25
N SER A 11 1.45 -2.25 8.46
CA SER A 11 0.28 -1.42 8.75
C SER A 11 -0.72 -1.42 7.59
N SER A 12 -0.25 -1.14 6.37
CA SER A 12 -1.09 -1.18 5.17
C SER A 12 -1.55 -2.60 4.82
N MET A 13 -0.71 -3.63 5.02
CA MET A 13 -1.14 -5.03 4.83
C MET A 13 -2.35 -5.37 5.69
N ILE A 14 -2.33 -5.00 6.98
CA ILE A 14 -3.42 -5.30 7.92
C ILE A 14 -4.70 -4.56 7.52
N ILE A 15 -4.60 -3.28 7.17
CA ILE A 15 -5.77 -2.48 6.75
C ILE A 15 -6.39 -3.07 5.49
N LEU A 16 -5.56 -3.35 4.47
CA LEU A 16 -6.03 -3.90 3.20
C LEU A 16 -6.56 -5.33 3.32
N ASP A 17 -5.98 -6.16 4.19
CA ASP A 17 -6.46 -7.52 4.44
C ASP A 17 -7.85 -7.49 5.09
N LYS A 18 -8.01 -6.69 6.15
CA LYS A 18 -9.30 -6.52 6.85
C LYS A 18 -10.40 -5.96 5.93
N ALA A 19 -10.05 -5.05 5.02
CA ALA A 19 -11.01 -4.51 4.05
C ALA A 19 -11.37 -5.49 2.92
N GLY A 20 -10.55 -6.53 2.71
CA GLY A 20 -10.68 -7.49 1.61
C GLY A 20 -10.01 -7.05 0.29
N ALA A 21 -9.13 -6.04 0.33
CA ALA A 21 -8.43 -5.51 -0.84
C ALA A 21 -7.09 -6.21 -1.12
N MET A 22 -6.44 -6.78 -0.10
CA MET A 22 -5.06 -7.29 -0.19
C MET A 22 -4.90 -8.44 -1.21
N GLY A 23 -5.87 -9.35 -1.27
CA GLY A 23 -5.86 -10.46 -2.23
C GLY A 23 -5.91 -9.98 -3.68
N VAL A 24 -6.75 -8.99 -3.97
CA VAL A 24 -6.86 -8.36 -5.29
C VAL A 24 -5.58 -7.60 -5.63
N LEU A 25 -5.11 -6.74 -4.73
CA LEU A 25 -3.89 -5.94 -4.93
C LEU A 25 -2.69 -6.83 -5.25
N SER A 26 -2.41 -7.81 -4.39
CA SER A 26 -1.23 -8.68 -4.53
C SER A 26 -1.25 -9.56 -5.79
N SER A 27 -2.42 -9.82 -6.37
CA SER A 27 -2.54 -10.64 -7.58
C SER A 27 -2.31 -9.85 -8.87
N HIS A 28 -2.40 -8.52 -8.81
CA HIS A 28 -2.31 -7.63 -9.98
C HIS A 28 -1.13 -6.67 -9.92
N VAL A 29 -0.62 -6.36 -8.73
CA VAL A 29 0.46 -5.41 -8.52
C VAL A 29 1.66 -6.10 -7.89
N PRO A 30 2.88 -5.92 -8.44
CA PRO A 30 4.09 -6.40 -7.78
C PRO A 30 4.26 -5.79 -6.38
N LEU A 31 4.32 -6.66 -5.36
CA LEU A 31 4.54 -6.25 -3.98
C LEU A 31 5.89 -6.78 -3.47
N ILE A 32 6.66 -5.90 -2.84
CA ILE A 32 7.88 -6.25 -2.12
C ILE A 32 7.76 -5.83 -0.66
N SER A 33 8.26 -6.65 0.24
CA SER A 33 8.36 -6.32 1.66
C SER A 33 9.55 -7.06 2.28
N THR A 34 9.78 -6.90 3.57
CA THR A 34 10.91 -7.54 4.26
C THR A 34 10.49 -8.77 5.04
N VAL A 35 11.44 -9.69 5.25
CA VAL A 35 11.22 -10.87 6.12
C VAL A 35 10.91 -10.45 7.56
N SER A 36 11.41 -9.28 8.01
CA SER A 36 11.05 -8.73 9.32
C SER A 36 9.57 -8.37 9.40
N ILE A 37 9.03 -7.72 8.36
CA ILE A 37 7.61 -7.37 8.30
C ILE A 37 6.74 -8.63 8.16
N LYS A 38 7.21 -9.63 7.40
CA LYS A 38 6.54 -10.94 7.32
C LYS A 38 6.29 -11.53 8.71
N LYS A 39 7.33 -11.60 9.54
CA LYS A 39 7.25 -12.13 10.90
C LYS A 39 6.30 -11.30 11.77
N GLU A 40 6.40 -9.97 11.69
CA GLU A 40 5.50 -9.09 12.44
C GLU A 40 4.02 -9.30 12.08
N PHE A 41 3.71 -9.52 10.81
CA PHE A 41 2.35 -9.86 10.39
C PHE A 41 1.93 -11.24 10.90
N GLU A 42 2.79 -12.26 10.73
CA GLU A 42 2.52 -13.64 11.17
C GLU A 42 2.29 -13.74 12.69
N GLU A 43 2.86 -12.83 13.50
CA GLU A 43 2.59 -12.71 14.93
C GLU A 43 1.19 -12.17 15.25
N LYS A 44 0.59 -11.41 14.32
CA LYS A 44 -0.70 -10.73 14.49
C LYS A 44 -1.84 -11.41 13.74
N SER A 45 -1.54 -12.28 12.78
CA SER A 45 -2.52 -12.84 11.84
C SER A 45 -2.03 -14.12 11.20
N GLU A 46 -2.95 -15.03 10.89
CA GLU A 46 -2.62 -16.27 10.19
C GLU A 46 -2.13 -15.98 8.75
N PRO A 47 -1.14 -16.75 8.25
CA PRO A 47 -0.70 -16.65 6.86
C PRO A 47 -1.86 -16.83 5.89
N LYS A 48 -2.01 -15.89 4.96
CA LYS A 48 -3.06 -15.90 3.94
C LYS A 48 -2.49 -16.32 2.59
N GLU A 49 -3.35 -16.82 1.70
CA GLU A 49 -2.97 -17.20 0.32
C GLU A 49 -2.19 -16.10 -0.43
N TRP A 50 -2.50 -14.82 -0.20
CA TRP A 50 -1.84 -13.69 -0.86
C TRP A 50 -0.37 -13.50 -0.44
N PHE A 51 0.10 -14.12 0.65
CA PHE A 51 1.51 -14.04 1.08
C PHE A 51 2.48 -14.55 0.02
N LYS A 52 2.06 -15.53 -0.78
CA LYS A 52 2.87 -16.12 -1.85
C LYS A 52 3.15 -15.14 -2.99
N ASN A 53 2.32 -14.11 -3.12
CA ASN A 53 2.43 -13.09 -4.17
C ASN A 53 3.39 -11.95 -3.76
N ILE A 54 3.79 -11.89 -2.48
CA ILE A 54 4.72 -10.88 -2.00
C ILE A 54 6.15 -11.40 -2.10
N LYS A 55 7.02 -10.60 -2.71
CA LYS A 55 8.45 -10.89 -2.74
C LYS A 55 9.12 -10.39 -1.46
N TRP A 56 9.33 -11.31 -0.55
CA TRP A 56 10.00 -11.08 0.74
C TRP A 56 11.52 -10.93 0.55
N ARG A 57 12.07 -9.84 1.08
CA ARG A 57 13.50 -9.51 1.01
C ARG A 57 14.13 -9.56 2.39
N ASP A 58 15.29 -10.17 2.48
CA ASP A 58 16.11 -10.08 3.67
C ASP A 58 16.86 -8.74 3.69
N THR A 59 16.91 -8.11 4.85
CA THR A 59 17.68 -6.88 5.08
C THR A 59 18.41 -6.99 6.40
N LYS A 60 19.54 -6.30 6.54
CA LYS A 60 20.30 -6.27 7.81
C LYS A 60 19.58 -5.51 8.94
N SER A 61 18.37 -5.01 8.71
CA SER A 61 17.59 -4.20 9.64
C SER A 61 16.23 -4.84 9.90
N ALA A 62 15.61 -4.47 11.02
CA ALA A 62 14.28 -4.93 11.43
C ALA A 62 13.27 -3.76 11.44
N GLY A 63 11.98 -4.10 11.40
CA GLY A 63 10.85 -3.16 11.45
C GLY A 63 10.95 -2.08 10.37
N ASP A 64 10.61 -0.84 10.71
CA ASP A 64 10.59 0.30 9.78
C ASP A 64 11.92 0.55 9.07
N LYS A 65 13.06 0.37 9.76
CA LYS A 65 14.39 0.54 9.16
C LYS A 65 14.63 -0.42 8.00
N SER A 66 14.00 -1.61 8.06
CA SER A 66 14.06 -2.58 6.96
C SER A 66 13.32 -2.07 5.71
N ILE A 67 12.16 -1.43 5.90
CA ILE A 67 11.35 -0.85 4.84
C ILE A 67 12.02 0.40 4.26
N GLN A 68 12.56 1.27 5.10
CA GLN A 68 13.39 2.41 4.69
C GLN A 68 14.56 1.97 3.81
N SER A 69 15.30 0.93 4.22
CA SER A 69 16.40 0.39 3.40
C SER A 69 15.89 -0.16 2.06
N LEU A 70 14.73 -0.81 2.07
CA LEU A 70 14.15 -1.42 0.88
C LEU A 70 13.67 -0.37 -0.14
N ILE A 71 12.95 0.68 0.29
CA ILE A 71 12.45 1.72 -0.63
C ILE A 71 13.59 2.54 -1.25
N ILE A 72 14.67 2.80 -0.52
CA ILE A 72 15.85 3.49 -1.07
C ILE A 72 16.51 2.67 -2.19
N ARG A 73 16.58 1.33 -2.04
CA ARG A 73 17.22 0.44 -3.01
C ARG A 73 16.36 0.12 -4.23
N ASN A 74 15.04 0.27 -4.15
CA ASN A 74 14.11 -0.07 -5.22
C ASN A 74 13.55 1.19 -5.86
N LEU A 75 14.35 1.84 -6.70
CA LEU A 75 14.05 3.15 -7.27
C LEU A 75 12.71 3.22 -8.03
N ASN A 76 12.24 2.10 -8.60
CA ASN A 76 11.00 2.05 -9.39
C ASN A 76 9.80 1.51 -8.58
N PHE A 77 9.84 1.53 -7.25
CA PHE A 77 8.72 1.14 -6.41
C PHE A 77 8.27 2.34 -5.57
N ALA A 78 6.97 2.46 -5.36
CA ALA A 78 6.40 3.41 -4.41
C ALA A 78 6.28 2.78 -3.02
N LEU A 79 6.30 3.59 -1.97
CA LEU A 79 5.94 3.14 -0.63
C LEU A 79 4.41 3.07 -0.49
N LEU A 80 3.90 1.98 0.05
CA LEU A 80 2.53 1.85 0.53
C LEU A 80 2.60 1.63 2.05
N SER A 81 2.22 2.66 2.80
CA SER A 81 2.26 2.64 4.26
C SER A 81 1.17 3.56 4.83
N ASP A 82 0.67 3.23 6.01
CA ASP A 82 -0.19 4.10 6.81
C ASP A 82 0.55 4.63 8.06
N ASP A 83 1.86 4.36 8.18
CA ASP A 83 2.74 4.94 9.20
C ASP A 83 3.29 6.30 8.73
N PHE A 84 2.91 7.36 9.45
CA PHE A 84 3.32 8.73 9.15
C PHE A 84 4.85 8.91 9.05
N LYS A 85 5.65 8.23 9.89
CA LYS A 85 7.11 8.35 9.87
C LYS A 85 7.71 7.70 8.64
N LEU A 86 7.12 6.61 8.14
CA LEU A 86 7.55 5.99 6.88
C LEU A 86 7.18 6.85 5.67
N LEU A 87 5.99 7.45 5.69
CA LEU A 87 5.55 8.38 4.65
C LEU A 87 6.42 9.64 4.60
N GLU A 88 6.67 10.27 5.75
CA GLU A 88 7.59 11.41 5.89
C GLU A 88 9.02 11.04 5.44
N TYR A 89 9.48 9.82 5.76
CA TYR A 89 10.76 9.33 5.28
C TYR A 89 10.80 9.23 3.74
N ALA A 90 9.76 8.69 3.11
CA ALA A 90 9.67 8.60 1.66
C ALA A 90 9.65 9.98 1.01
N GLU A 91 8.85 10.92 1.53
CA GLU A 91 8.78 12.31 1.09
C GLU A 91 10.16 12.99 1.14
N ASN A 92 10.83 12.92 2.28
CA ASN A 92 12.17 13.51 2.49
C ASN A 92 13.25 12.93 1.57
N HIS A 93 13.02 11.75 0.98
CA HIS A 93 13.94 11.10 0.04
C HIS A 93 13.44 11.12 -1.41
N ASN A 94 12.44 11.95 -1.72
CA ASN A 94 11.81 12.05 -3.04
C ASN A 94 11.37 10.69 -3.61
N LYS A 95 10.81 9.84 -2.74
CA LYS A 95 10.24 8.54 -3.12
C LYS A 95 8.74 8.68 -3.30
N PRO A 96 8.15 8.12 -4.36
CA PRO A 96 6.70 8.07 -4.47
C PRO A 96 6.12 7.25 -3.31
N TYR A 97 5.01 7.70 -2.75
CA TYR A 97 4.32 7.01 -1.67
C TYR A 97 2.81 7.20 -1.76
N THR A 98 2.07 6.29 -1.12
CA THR A 98 0.62 6.36 -0.95
C THR A 98 0.22 5.61 0.32
N SER A 99 -1.02 5.83 0.76
CA SER A 99 -1.67 5.11 1.87
C SER A 99 -2.70 4.10 1.37
N ALA A 100 -3.16 3.20 2.24
CA ALA A 100 -4.11 2.16 1.88
C ALA A 100 -5.45 2.72 1.34
N ILE A 101 -5.92 3.85 1.86
CA ILE A 101 -7.20 4.48 1.45
C ILE A 101 -7.25 4.89 -0.02
N ALA A 102 -6.12 5.10 -0.68
CA ALA A 102 -6.06 5.43 -2.11
C ALA A 102 -6.04 4.19 -3.03
N ILE A 103 -5.79 2.99 -2.47
CA ILE A 103 -5.64 1.75 -3.26
C ILE A 103 -6.93 1.37 -4.02
N PRO A 104 -8.15 1.51 -3.48
CA PRO A 104 -9.34 1.17 -4.25
C PRO A 104 -9.51 2.03 -5.52
N ALA A 105 -9.21 3.32 -5.45
CA ALA A 105 -9.22 4.20 -6.62
C ALA A 105 -8.15 3.75 -7.64
N PHE A 106 -6.94 3.42 -7.16
CA PHE A 106 -5.89 2.87 -8.02
C PHE A 106 -6.34 1.59 -8.75
N LEU A 107 -6.96 0.63 -8.05
CA LEU A 107 -7.43 -0.62 -8.66
C LEU A 107 -8.55 -0.38 -9.67
N TYR A 108 -9.44 0.58 -9.40
CA TYR A 108 -10.49 1.00 -10.34
C TYR A 108 -9.91 1.64 -11.60
N LEU A 109 -9.01 2.61 -11.45
CA LEU A 109 -8.40 3.34 -12.57
C LEU A 109 -7.53 2.45 -13.46
N ASN A 110 -7.05 1.31 -12.93
CA ASN A 110 -6.32 0.29 -13.67
C ASN A 110 -7.23 -0.87 -14.15
N GLU A 111 -8.55 -0.69 -14.11
CA GLU A 111 -9.55 -1.65 -14.59
C GLU A 111 -9.46 -3.05 -13.92
N VAL A 112 -8.88 -3.13 -12.71
CA VAL A 112 -8.77 -4.38 -11.94
C VAL A 112 -10.10 -4.72 -11.25
N ILE A 113 -10.85 -3.69 -10.83
CA ILE A 113 -12.16 -3.83 -10.19
C ILE A 113 -13.15 -2.81 -10.73
N HIS A 114 -14.45 -3.10 -10.61
CA HIS A 114 -15.51 -2.15 -10.94
C HIS A 114 -15.62 -1.02 -9.91
N LYS A 115 -16.20 0.11 -10.32
CA LYS A 115 -16.34 1.32 -9.50
C LYS A 115 -17.09 1.06 -8.20
N GLU A 116 -18.16 0.26 -8.25
CA GLU A 116 -18.97 -0.10 -7.08
C GLU A 116 -18.15 -0.87 -6.05
N THR A 117 -17.33 -1.82 -6.50
CA THR A 117 -16.41 -2.57 -5.63
C THR A 117 -15.37 -1.64 -5.01
N ALA A 118 -14.84 -0.70 -5.79
CA ALA A 118 -13.84 0.24 -5.32
C ALA A 118 -14.38 1.18 -4.24
N ILE A 119 -15.60 1.69 -4.40
CA ILE A 119 -16.29 2.50 -3.37
C ILE A 119 -16.50 1.68 -2.09
N ILE A 120 -16.98 0.43 -2.20
CA ILE A 120 -17.17 -0.43 -1.02
C ILE A 120 -15.85 -0.67 -0.28
N LEU A 121 -14.76 -0.93 -1.01
CA LEU A 121 -13.44 -1.11 -0.40
C LEU A 121 -12.91 0.19 0.24
N PHE A 122 -13.15 1.34 -0.40
CA PHE A 122 -12.79 2.64 0.15
C PHE A 122 -13.46 2.88 1.52
N GLU A 123 -14.78 2.71 1.60
CA GLU A 123 -15.52 2.92 2.85
C GLU A 123 -15.03 1.98 3.95
N ARG A 124 -14.78 0.70 3.63
CA ARG A 124 -14.21 -0.25 4.60
C ARG A 124 -12.84 0.18 5.09
N ILE A 125 -11.96 0.63 4.21
CA ILE A 125 -10.62 1.11 4.60
C ILE A 125 -10.74 2.37 5.46
N HIS A 126 -11.63 3.28 5.10
CA HIS A 126 -11.93 4.49 5.87
C HIS A 126 -12.44 4.14 7.29
N GLU A 127 -13.29 3.13 7.44
CA GLU A 127 -13.77 2.66 8.75
C GLU A 127 -12.66 1.98 9.60
N ILE A 128 -11.67 1.35 8.94
CA ILE A 128 -10.60 0.60 9.62
C ILE A 128 -9.42 1.50 10.00
N GLY A 129 -9.05 2.43 9.12
CA GLY A 129 -7.89 3.31 9.29
C GLY A 129 -8.21 4.64 9.95
N TYR A 130 -7.17 5.34 10.41
CA TYR A 130 -7.30 6.66 11.03
C TYR A 130 -6.79 7.73 10.07
N TYR A 131 -7.68 8.28 9.26
CA TYR A 131 -7.36 9.29 8.26
C TYR A 131 -7.97 10.64 8.63
N SER A 132 -7.28 11.73 8.27
CA SER A 132 -7.89 13.06 8.35
C SER A 132 -8.90 13.26 7.22
N ASP A 133 -9.89 14.13 7.43
CA ASP A 133 -10.87 14.51 6.41
C ASP A 133 -10.21 14.97 5.10
N LYS A 134 -9.05 15.63 5.20
CA LYS A 134 -8.27 16.06 4.04
C LYS A 134 -7.75 14.87 3.23
N VAL A 135 -7.24 13.83 3.89
CA VAL A 135 -6.72 12.62 3.23
C VAL A 135 -7.88 11.84 2.60
N ILE A 136 -9.01 11.72 3.30
CA ILE A 136 -10.23 11.06 2.81
C ILE A 136 -10.75 11.80 1.56
N SER A 137 -10.92 13.12 1.65
CA SER A 137 -11.41 13.94 0.54
C SER A 137 -10.50 13.87 -0.69
N LEU A 138 -9.18 13.90 -0.48
CA LEU A 138 -8.21 13.72 -1.58
C LEU A 138 -8.34 12.35 -2.23
N ALA A 139 -8.36 11.27 -1.44
CA ALA A 139 -8.46 9.92 -1.96
C ALA A 139 -9.80 9.67 -2.67
N TRP A 140 -10.90 10.24 -2.17
CA TRP A 140 -12.21 10.20 -2.83
C TRP A 140 -12.19 10.91 -4.19
N SER A 141 -11.47 12.03 -4.30
CA SER A 141 -11.42 12.81 -5.54
C SER A 141 -10.82 12.05 -6.74
N PHE A 142 -10.05 10.98 -6.49
CA PHE A 142 -9.50 10.11 -7.54
C PHE A 142 -10.58 9.26 -8.26
N PHE A 143 -11.77 9.08 -7.68
CA PHE A 143 -12.87 8.37 -8.34
C PHE A 143 -13.67 9.24 -9.32
N ASP A 144 -13.62 10.56 -9.13
CA ASP A 144 -14.45 11.53 -9.87
C ASP A 144 -13.68 12.22 -10.99
N ARG A 145 -12.34 12.19 -10.92
CA ARG A 145 -11.46 12.83 -11.87
C ARG A 145 -10.68 11.74 -12.60
N ASN A 146 -10.49 11.90 -13.92
CA ASN A 146 -9.33 11.32 -14.64
C ASN A 146 -7.97 11.89 -14.12
N LEU A 147 -7.96 12.49 -12.92
CA LEU A 147 -6.77 12.84 -12.16
C LEU A 147 -6.33 11.59 -11.44
N ALA A 148 -5.84 10.63 -12.21
CA ALA A 148 -4.78 9.81 -11.69
C ALA A 148 -3.69 10.81 -11.20
N PRO A 149 -3.12 10.63 -9.99
CA PRO A 149 -1.91 11.35 -9.61
C PRO A 149 -0.96 11.36 -10.82
N GLU A 150 -0.29 12.48 -11.14
CA GLU A 150 0.65 12.61 -12.27
C GLU A 150 1.90 11.69 -12.17
N TRP A 151 1.80 10.64 -11.36
CA TRP A 151 2.76 9.60 -11.06
C TRP A 151 2.47 8.28 -11.82
N PHE A 152 1.49 8.27 -12.74
CA PHE A 152 1.17 7.13 -13.61
C PHE A 152 1.66 7.36 -15.04
#